data_AF-A0A519Z6T7-F1
#
_entry.id   AF-A0A519Z6T7-F1
#
_cell.length_a   1.000
_cell.length_b   1.000
_cell.length_c   1.000
_cell.angle_alpha   90.00
_cell.angle_beta   90.00
_cell.angle_gamma   90.00
#
_symmetry.space_group_name_H-M   'P 1'
#
loop_
_entity.id
_entity.type
_entity.pdbx_description
1 polymer ?
#
loop_
_entity_poly.entity_id
_entity_poly.type
_entity_poly.pdbx_seq_one_letter_code
_entity_poly.pdbx_strand_id
1 'polypeptide(L)'
;MSDSLTSPYGNTISITVTSTYLKWKKRKPMMLNLYQNQSNDVVVTLYEKCSNLTNPYFTWVISNKQSKTDTVFTANDVSNVPYYYSEFTIQVVGITQSSGLTAGIINCPVGQYNYSIYEMSSPYDLDITNSINLVETGILN
;
A
#
# COMPACT_ATOMS: atom_id res chain seq x y z
N MET A 1 -14.04 -7.21 -32.15
CA MET A 1 -13.74 -8.39 -33.02
C MET A 1 -14.82 -9.41 -32.73
N SER A 2 -15.63 -9.77 -33.73
CA SER A 2 -16.65 -10.81 -33.61
C SER A 2 -16.13 -12.08 -34.29
N ASP A 3 -15.89 -13.13 -33.50
CA ASP A 3 -15.61 -14.46 -34.05
C ASP A 3 -16.91 -15.26 -34.11
N SER A 4 -17.11 -15.97 -35.21
CA SER A 4 -18.24 -16.87 -35.42
C SER A 4 -17.73 -18.32 -35.52
N LEU A 5 -18.26 -19.19 -34.67
CA LEU A 5 -18.07 -20.64 -34.78
C LEU A 5 -19.33 -21.28 -35.36
N THR A 6 -19.17 -22.05 -36.44
CA THR A 6 -20.24 -22.79 -37.11
C THR A 6 -20.37 -24.21 -36.55
N SER A 7 -21.58 -24.59 -36.13
CA SER A 7 -21.95 -25.96 -35.79
C SER A 7 -22.19 -26.81 -37.06
N PRO A 8 -21.84 -28.11 -37.07
CA PRO A 8 -22.06 -29.00 -38.21
C PRO A 8 -23.55 -29.28 -38.52
N TYR A 9 -24.49 -28.76 -37.73
CA TYR A 9 -25.93 -28.96 -37.89
C TYR A 9 -26.70 -27.72 -38.38
N GLY A 10 -26.02 -26.77 -39.04
CA GLY A 10 -26.68 -25.68 -39.80
C GLY A 10 -27.27 -24.53 -38.98
N ASN A 11 -27.12 -24.53 -37.66
CA ASN A 11 -27.52 -23.42 -36.80
C ASN A 11 -26.29 -22.56 -36.46
N THR A 12 -26.23 -21.34 -37.02
CA THR A 12 -25.20 -20.35 -36.68
C THR A 12 -25.65 -19.56 -35.45
N ILE A 13 -24.91 -19.71 -34.33
CA ILE A 13 -25.13 -18.93 -33.11
C ILE A 13 -24.19 -17.73 -33.15
N SER A 14 -24.74 -16.53 -33.29
CA SER A 14 -23.96 -15.29 -33.21
C SER A 14 -23.90 -14.81 -31.76
N ILE A 15 -22.74 -14.97 -31.11
CA ILE A 15 -22.50 -14.44 -29.77
C ILE A 15 -21.99 -13.01 -29.92
N THR A 16 -22.78 -12.03 -29.48
CA THR A 16 -22.35 -10.64 -29.42
C THR A 16 -21.76 -10.38 -28.02
N VAL A 17 -20.44 -10.28 -27.93
CA VAL A 17 -19.76 -9.89 -26.69
C VAL A 17 -19.74 -8.36 -26.62
N THR A 18 -20.67 -7.78 -25.86
CA THR A 18 -20.64 -6.35 -25.54
C THR A 18 -19.59 -6.11 -24.46
N SER A 19 -18.48 -5.47 -24.84
CA SER A 19 -17.47 -5.03 -23.88
C SER A 19 -18.02 -3.85 -23.09
N THR A 20 -18.48 -4.09 -21.87
CA THR A 20 -18.89 -3.04 -20.95
C THR A 20 -17.64 -2.46 -20.29
N TYR A 21 -17.23 -1.26 -20.71
CA TYR A 21 -16.15 -0.53 -20.05
C TYR A 21 -16.58 -0.16 -18.62
N LEU A 22 -16.03 -0.86 -17.62
CA LEU A 22 -16.15 -0.47 -16.21
C LEU A 22 -15.38 0.84 -15.99
N LYS A 23 -16.12 1.92 -15.79
CA LYS A 23 -15.56 3.23 -15.45
C LYS A 23 -15.19 3.23 -13.97
N TRP A 24 -13.93 2.93 -13.67
CA TRP A 24 -13.40 2.95 -12.30
C TRP A 24 -13.54 4.35 -11.70
N LYS A 25 -14.33 4.46 -10.62
CA LYS A 25 -14.44 5.69 -9.83
C LYS A 25 -13.14 5.85 -9.03
N LYS A 26 -12.29 6.80 -9.45
CA LYS A 26 -11.02 7.12 -8.77
C LYS A 26 -11.32 7.49 -7.31
N ARG A 27 -10.94 6.63 -6.36
CA ARG A 27 -11.09 6.92 -4.92
C ARG A 27 -10.18 8.09 -4.55
N LYS A 28 -10.64 8.97 -3.65
CA LYS A 28 -9.78 10.02 -3.09
C LYS A 28 -8.61 9.32 -2.37
N PRO A 29 -7.36 9.77 -2.58
CA PRO A 29 -6.22 9.21 -1.86
C PRO A 29 -6.42 9.39 -0.37
N MET A 30 -6.12 8.35 0.41
CA MET A 30 -6.12 8.45 1.86
C MET A 30 -5.01 9.42 2.29
N MET A 31 -5.28 10.22 3.33
CA MET A 31 -4.37 11.23 3.82
C MET A 31 -4.00 10.91 5.27
N LEU A 32 -2.71 10.75 5.53
CA LEU A 32 -2.14 10.57 6.86
C LEU A 32 -1.40 11.86 7.25
N ASN A 33 -1.45 12.23 8.52
CA ASN A 33 -0.69 13.36 9.05
C ASN A 33 0.24 12.83 10.15
N LEU A 34 1.54 13.09 10.01
CA LEU A 34 2.55 12.79 11.01
C LEU A 34 3.22 14.07 11.46
N TYR A 35 3.41 14.21 12.76
CA TYR A 35 4.09 15.33 13.34
C TYR A 35 5.52 14.95 13.71
N GLN A 36 6.45 15.86 13.44
CA GLN A 36 7.86 15.69 13.75
C GLN A 36 8.10 15.76 15.27
N ASN A 37 9.16 15.08 15.72
CA ASN A 37 9.63 14.96 17.10
C ASN A 37 8.63 14.36 18.08
N GLN A 38 7.74 13.50 17.59
CA GLN A 38 6.81 12.73 18.41
C GLN A 38 6.45 11.40 17.77
N SER A 39 5.82 10.53 18.57
CA SER A 39 5.19 9.32 18.10
C SER A 39 3.81 9.64 17.53
N ASN A 40 3.47 8.99 16.44
CA ASN A 40 2.19 9.15 15.76
C ASN A 40 1.55 7.78 15.60
N ASP A 41 0.31 7.65 16.03
CA ASP A 41 -0.46 6.43 15.85
C ASP A 41 -1.20 6.47 14.51
N VAL A 42 -0.95 5.47 13.69
CA VAL A 42 -1.45 5.35 12.33
C VAL A 42 -2.32 4.11 12.23
N VAL A 43 -3.59 4.31 11.94
CA VAL A 43 -4.57 3.23 11.79
C VAL A 43 -5.02 3.14 10.34
N VAL A 44 -4.90 1.96 9.75
CA VAL A 44 -5.18 1.70 8.33
C VAL A 44 -5.78 0.32 8.13
N THR A 45 -6.65 0.13 7.14
CA THR A 45 -7.23 -1.20 6.81
C THR A 45 -6.44 -1.83 5.66
N LEU A 46 -5.60 -2.82 5.98
CA LEU A 46 -4.66 -3.45 5.04
C LEU A 46 -4.98 -4.91 4.74
N TYR A 47 -5.38 -5.67 5.75
CA TYR A 47 -5.57 -7.13 5.65
C TYR A 47 -6.53 -7.54 4.52
N GLU A 48 -7.63 -6.79 4.31
CA GLU A 48 -8.60 -7.06 3.23
C GLU A 48 -8.00 -6.94 1.81
N LYS A 49 -6.86 -6.26 1.69
CA LYS A 49 -6.17 -5.97 0.42
C LYS A 49 -4.98 -6.91 0.19
N CYS A 50 -4.63 -7.72 1.19
CA CYS A 50 -3.53 -8.67 1.13
C CYS A 50 -3.88 -9.89 0.27
N SER A 51 -2.86 -10.58 -0.22
CA SER A 51 -2.96 -11.67 -1.20
C SER A 51 -3.33 -13.02 -0.56
N ASN A 52 -4.06 -13.00 0.56
CA ASN A 52 -4.39 -14.13 1.44
C ASN A 52 -3.21 -14.76 2.20
N LEU A 53 -2.15 -13.99 2.51
CA LEU A 53 -1.11 -14.47 3.41
C LEU A 53 -1.64 -14.62 4.85
N THR A 54 -1.33 -15.75 5.50
CA THR A 54 -1.65 -15.95 6.91
C THR A 54 -0.62 -15.19 7.76
N ASN A 55 -0.96 -13.95 8.14
CA ASN A 55 -0.12 -12.98 8.87
C ASN A 55 0.91 -12.24 7.98
N PRO A 56 0.47 -11.32 7.13
CA PRO A 56 1.35 -10.42 6.38
C PRO A 56 2.13 -9.47 7.30
N TYR A 57 3.32 -9.10 6.84
CA TYR A 57 4.08 -7.98 7.36
C TYR A 57 3.98 -6.80 6.40
N PHE A 58 4.28 -5.59 6.89
CA PHE A 58 4.11 -4.36 6.10
C PHE A 58 5.38 -3.52 6.03
N THR A 59 5.76 -3.21 4.80
CA THR A 59 6.89 -2.30 4.50
C THR A 59 6.36 -1.04 3.85
N TRP A 60 6.82 0.09 4.35
CA TRP A 60 6.40 1.41 3.96
C TRP A 60 7.48 2.06 3.10
N VAL A 61 7.04 2.73 2.05
CA VAL A 61 7.86 3.63 1.24
C VAL A 61 7.23 5.01 1.28
N ILE A 62 7.97 6.00 1.76
CA ILE A 62 7.58 7.40 1.67
C ILE A 62 8.48 8.12 0.68
N SER A 63 7.88 8.89 -0.22
CA SER A 63 8.57 9.64 -1.28
C SER A 63 8.29 11.12 -1.13
N ASN A 64 9.32 11.92 -0.87
CA ASN A 64 9.16 13.36 -0.72
C ASN A 64 8.73 13.99 -2.07
N LYS A 65 7.63 14.76 -2.08
CA LYS A 65 7.09 15.29 -3.35
C LYS A 65 7.98 16.33 -4.00
N GLN A 66 8.83 17.02 -3.24
CA GLN A 66 9.75 18.03 -3.75
C GLN A 66 11.08 17.40 -4.17
N SER A 67 11.76 16.70 -3.24
CA SER A 67 13.11 16.16 -3.50
C SER A 67 13.11 14.84 -4.26
N LYS A 68 11.97 14.14 -4.34
CA LYS A 68 11.84 12.78 -4.92
C LYS A 68 12.73 11.73 -4.25
N THR A 69 13.12 11.98 -3.02
CA THR A 69 13.89 11.03 -2.20
C THR A 69 12.93 10.07 -1.51
N ASP A 70 13.25 8.79 -1.59
CA ASP A 70 12.48 7.73 -0.97
C ASP A 70 13.09 7.34 0.39
N THR A 71 12.25 6.95 1.32
CA THR A 71 12.64 6.34 2.59
C THR A 71 11.82 5.09 2.78
N VAL A 72 12.50 3.95 2.94
CA VAL A 72 11.88 2.65 3.15
C VAL A 72 12.03 2.26 4.61
N PHE A 73 10.94 1.83 5.25
CA PHE A 73 10.93 1.44 6.65
C PHE A 73 9.84 0.40 6.93
N THR A 74 9.91 -0.25 8.07
CA THR A 74 8.85 -1.12 8.61
C THR A 74 8.53 -0.68 10.04
N ALA A 75 7.33 -1.01 10.48
CA ALA A 75 6.91 -0.85 11.86
C ALA A 75 6.09 -2.08 12.24
N ASN A 76 6.11 -2.44 13.52
CA ASN A 76 5.29 -3.54 14.02
C ASN A 76 3.83 -3.12 14.03
N ASP A 77 2.96 -4.01 13.55
CA ASP A 77 1.51 -3.88 13.72
C ASP A 77 1.18 -4.18 15.19
N VAL A 78 0.66 -3.17 15.90
CA VAL A 78 0.26 -3.25 17.31
C VAL A 78 -1.26 -3.38 17.47
N SER A 79 -2.00 -3.62 16.37
CA SER A 79 -3.44 -3.76 16.41
C SER A 79 -3.90 -4.95 17.27
N ASN A 80 -4.99 -4.74 18.00
CA ASN A 80 -5.63 -5.82 18.77
C ASN A 80 -6.43 -6.78 17.89
N VAL A 81 -6.87 -6.31 16.71
CA VAL A 81 -7.70 -7.09 15.77
C VAL A 81 -7.23 -6.85 14.32
N PRO A 82 -6.05 -7.38 13.93
CA PRO A 82 -5.38 -7.07 12.66
C PRO A 82 -6.23 -7.30 11.40
N TYR A 83 -7.22 -8.20 11.48
CA TYR A 83 -8.13 -8.47 10.37
C TYR A 83 -8.98 -7.27 9.95
N TYR A 84 -9.32 -6.36 10.87
CA TYR A 84 -10.14 -5.18 10.57
C TYR A 84 -9.32 -3.92 10.33
N TYR A 85 -8.23 -3.78 11.08
CA TYR A 85 -7.34 -2.64 11.00
C TYR A 85 -5.96 -3.05 11.47
N SER A 86 -4.95 -2.45 10.86
CA SER A 86 -3.58 -2.45 11.32
C SER A 86 -3.29 -1.11 11.99
N GLU A 87 -2.53 -1.16 13.08
CA GLU A 87 -2.17 0.01 13.86
C GLU A 87 -0.65 0.05 13.99
N PHE A 88 -0.06 1.20 13.71
CA PHE A 88 1.39 1.38 13.74
C PHE A 88 1.74 2.64 14.52
N THR A 89 2.75 2.56 15.36
CA THR A 89 3.36 3.75 15.96
C THR A 89 4.57 4.14 15.12
N ILE A 90 4.49 5.31 14.49
CA ILE A 90 5.57 5.87 13.66
C ILE A 90 6.16 7.09 14.37
N GLN A 91 7.44 7.03 14.67
CA GLN A 91 8.16 8.14 15.26
C GLN A 91 8.90 8.92 14.16
N VAL A 92 8.51 10.18 13.97
CA VAL A 92 9.20 11.07 13.03
C VAL A 92 10.23 11.87 13.80
N VAL A 93 11.51 11.65 13.51
CA VAL A 93 12.61 12.36 14.16
C VAL A 93 13.22 13.43 13.25
N GLY A 94 13.87 14.43 13.85
CA GLY A 94 14.57 15.46 13.10
C GLY A 94 15.81 14.95 12.34
N ILE A 95 16.28 15.73 11.35
CA ILE A 95 17.39 15.38 10.45
C ILE A 95 18.72 15.04 11.13
N THR A 96 18.90 15.47 12.36
CA THR A 96 20.11 15.25 13.17
C THR A 96 20.03 14.01 14.08
N GLN A 97 18.88 13.34 14.14
CA GLN A 97 18.66 12.17 15.00
C GLN A 97 18.79 10.85 14.20
N SER A 98 19.17 9.78 14.90
CA SER A 98 19.30 8.45 14.29
C SER A 98 17.92 7.90 13.92
N SER A 99 17.80 7.36 12.72
CA SER A 99 16.64 6.56 12.32
C SER A 99 16.74 5.14 12.88
N GLY A 100 15.59 4.50 13.03
CA GLY A 100 15.41 3.08 13.32
C GLY A 100 14.38 2.52 12.36
N LEU A 101 14.80 2.26 11.11
CA LEU A 101 13.89 1.94 10.00
C LEU A 101 13.12 0.63 10.20
N THR A 102 13.59 -0.28 11.06
CA THR A 102 12.85 -1.51 11.41
C THR A 102 12.01 -1.36 12.68
N ALA A 103 12.09 -0.21 13.35
CA ALA A 103 11.38 0.12 14.57
C ALA A 103 10.33 1.22 14.36
N GLY A 104 10.01 1.58 13.11
CA GLY A 104 9.08 2.68 12.81
C GLY A 104 9.64 4.08 13.11
N ILE A 105 10.96 4.23 13.30
CA ILE A 105 11.59 5.52 13.58
C ILE A 105 12.20 6.06 12.29
N ILE A 106 11.56 7.07 11.71
CA ILE A 106 11.98 7.65 10.44
C ILE A 106 12.55 9.05 10.62
N ASN A 107 13.66 9.31 9.93
CA ASN A 107 14.24 10.63 9.85
C ASN A 107 13.80 11.25 8.52
N CYS A 108 12.86 12.19 8.57
CA CYS A 108 12.44 12.94 7.39
C CYS A 108 12.20 14.43 7.73
N PRO A 109 12.55 15.35 6.80
CA PRO A 109 12.23 16.76 6.95
C PRO A 109 10.72 17.00 6.88
N VAL A 110 10.25 18.13 7.42
CA VAL A 110 8.84 18.53 7.28
C VAL A 110 8.52 18.77 5.81
N GLY A 111 7.41 18.22 5.34
CA GLY A 111 6.99 18.37 3.95
C GLY A 111 5.86 17.43 3.58
N GLN A 112 5.47 17.47 2.30
CA GLN A 112 4.47 16.55 1.78
C GLN A 112 5.12 15.36 1.07
N TYR A 113 4.60 14.18 1.37
CA TYR A 113 5.07 12.89 0.88
C TYR A 113 3.93 12.14 0.19
N ASN A 114 4.29 11.24 -0.70
CA ASN A 114 3.42 10.13 -1.06
C ASN A 114 3.87 8.92 -0.26
N TYR A 115 2.94 8.11 0.25
CA TYR A 115 3.29 6.85 0.89
C TYR A 115 2.73 5.68 0.09
N SER A 116 3.42 4.55 0.18
CA SER A 116 3.01 3.25 -0.34
C SER A 116 3.28 2.20 0.72
N ILE A 117 2.35 1.27 0.90
CA ILE A 117 2.46 0.17 1.86
C ILE A 117 2.43 -1.13 1.07
N TYR A 118 3.44 -1.96 1.29
CA TYR A 118 3.63 -3.25 0.63
C TYR A 118 3.42 -4.38 1.61
N GLU A 119 2.77 -5.44 1.13
CA GLU A 119 2.66 -6.73 1.80
C GLU A 119 3.98 -7.50 1.64
N MET A 120 4.51 -8.01 2.75
CA MET A 120 5.74 -8.79 2.83
C MET A 120 5.50 -10.15 3.49
N SER A 121 6.29 -11.16 3.09
CA SER A 121 6.32 -12.48 3.76
C SER A 121 7.23 -12.52 5.00
N SER A 122 8.19 -11.61 5.10
CA SER A 122 9.18 -11.56 6.19
C SER A 122 9.04 -10.27 6.99
N PRO A 123 9.18 -10.30 8.33
CA PRO A 123 9.25 -9.09 9.11
C PRO A 123 10.54 -8.32 8.79
N TYR A 124 10.47 -7.00 8.93
CA TYR A 124 11.61 -6.08 8.82
C TYR A 124 12.33 -6.06 7.46
N ASP A 125 11.71 -6.61 6.41
CA ASP A 125 12.28 -6.58 5.07
C ASP A 125 12.14 -5.17 4.46
N LEU A 126 13.27 -4.54 4.19
CA LEU A 126 13.36 -3.21 3.58
C LEU A 126 13.60 -3.28 2.07
N ASP A 127 13.76 -4.47 1.49
CA ASP A 127 13.88 -4.64 0.06
C ASP A 127 12.50 -4.79 -0.59
N ILE A 128 12.04 -3.71 -1.24
CA ILE A 128 10.74 -3.67 -1.91
C ILE A 128 10.60 -4.69 -3.04
N THR A 129 11.71 -5.22 -3.57
CA THR A 129 11.66 -6.25 -4.62
C THR A 129 11.16 -7.60 -4.11
N ASN A 130 11.22 -7.83 -2.80
CA ASN A 130 10.65 -9.00 -2.13
C ASN A 130 9.14 -8.83 -1.83
N SER A 131 8.55 -7.69 -2.17
CA SER A 131 7.13 -7.46 -1.92
C SER A 131 6.23 -8.40 -2.73
N ILE A 132 5.16 -8.85 -2.07
CA ILE A 132 4.15 -9.72 -2.68
C ILE A 132 3.14 -8.87 -3.44
N ASN A 133 2.68 -7.79 -2.79
CA ASN A 133 1.63 -6.92 -3.31
C ASN A 133 1.74 -5.51 -2.75
N LEU A 134 1.25 -4.53 -3.51
CA LEU A 134 1.04 -3.16 -3.05
C LEU A 134 -0.37 -3.06 -2.47
N VAL A 135 -0.49 -2.85 -1.16
CA VAL A 135 -1.78 -2.88 -0.45
C VAL A 135 -2.40 -1.50 -0.26
N GLU A 136 -1.60 -0.43 -0.17
CA GLU A 136 -2.14 0.91 0.01
C GLU A 136 -1.24 1.99 -0.59
N THR A 137 -1.85 3.08 -1.05
CA THR A 137 -1.13 4.30 -1.43
C THR A 137 -1.90 5.54 -0.99
N GLY A 138 -1.18 6.62 -0.68
CA GLY A 138 -1.82 7.86 -0.29
C GLY A 138 -0.87 9.03 -0.16
N ILE A 139 -1.37 10.09 0.47
CA ILE A 139 -0.63 11.31 0.76
C ILE A 139 -0.30 11.31 2.25
N LEU A 140 0.93 11.67 2.57
CA LEU A 140 1.42 11.86 3.92
C LEU A 140 1.84 13.33 4.09
N ASN A 141 1.34 14.00 5.14
CA ASN A 141 1.71 15.37 5.50
C ASN A 141 2.37 15.43 6.88
#